data_AF-A0A453I1K3-F1
#
_entry.id   AF-A0A453I1K3-F1
#
_cell.length_a   1.000
_cell.length_b   1.000
_cell.length_c   1.000
_cell.angle_alpha   90.00
_cell.angle_beta   90.00
_cell.angle_gamma   90.00
#
_symmetry.space_group_name_H-M   'P 1'
#
loop_
_entity.id
_entity.type
_entity.pdbx_description
1 polymer ?
#
loop_
_entity_poly.entity_id
_entity_poly.type
_entity_poly.pdbx_seq_one_letter_code
_entity_poly.pdbx_strand_id
1 'polypeptide(L)'
;MNELFTAVRGKGAFLNGSPIKTSPQNELVKALMVTEVGTKRDKSTLDDTTNRINKLLFKIRSIRMCGSLALNMCGVACGRLDLCYEIGFGGPWDVAAGALILKEAGGFVFDPSGDEFDLMAQRMAGSNGHLKDQFIKALGDAS
;
A
#
# COMPACT_ATOMS: atom_id res chain seq x y z
N MET A 1 12.30 12.56 12.22
CA MET A 1 11.91 13.20 10.95
C MET A 1 10.84 14.23 11.25
N ASN A 2 10.88 15.41 10.64
CA ASN A 2 9.86 16.45 10.81
C ASN A 2 8.99 16.49 9.54
N GLU A 3 8.09 15.52 9.40
CA GLU A 3 7.28 15.32 8.21
C GLU A 3 5.79 15.37 8.56
N LEU A 4 5.08 16.30 7.91
CA LEU A 4 3.64 16.48 8.03
C LEU A 4 3.01 16.23 6.65
N PHE A 5 2.24 15.15 6.56
CA PHE A 5 1.43 14.84 5.38
C PHE A 5 0.02 15.39 5.57
N THR A 6 -0.48 16.12 4.58
CA THR A 6 -1.84 16.67 4.59
C THR A 6 -2.52 16.46 3.25
N ALA A 7 -3.85 16.33 3.27
CA ALA A 7 -4.66 16.30 2.06
C ALA A 7 -6.06 16.80 2.36
N VAL A 8 -6.69 17.42 1.36
CA VAL A 8 -8.10 17.81 1.40
C VAL A 8 -8.72 17.33 0.11
N ARG A 9 -9.92 16.73 0.20
CA ARG A 9 -10.62 16.17 -0.96
C ARG A 9 -10.74 17.21 -2.08
N GLY A 10 -10.23 16.87 -3.27
CA GLY A 10 -10.22 17.73 -4.45
C GLY A 10 -9.22 18.89 -4.40
N LYS A 11 -8.29 18.92 -3.45
CA LYS A 11 -7.28 19.99 -3.30
C LYS A 11 -5.84 19.47 -3.34
N GLY A 12 -5.63 18.17 -3.55
CA GLY A 12 -4.31 17.57 -3.61
C GLY A 12 -3.74 17.20 -2.24
N ALA A 13 -2.58 16.56 -2.29
CA ALA A 13 -1.82 16.10 -1.14
C ALA A 13 -0.49 16.85 -1.02
N PHE A 14 -0.01 17.05 0.20
CA PHE A 14 1.17 17.85 0.52
C PHE A 14 2.04 17.17 1.58
N LEU A 15 3.35 17.39 1.47
CA LEU A 15 4.35 17.08 2.49
C LEU A 15 5.03 18.38 2.91
N ASN A 16 4.88 18.77 4.17
CA ASN A 16 5.39 20.02 4.72
C ASN A 16 4.96 21.25 3.88
N GLY A 17 3.73 21.23 3.36
CA GLY A 17 3.17 22.31 2.53
C GLY A 17 3.54 22.24 1.03
N SER A 18 4.45 21.36 0.63
CA SER A 18 4.82 21.17 -0.78
C SER A 18 3.96 20.07 -1.41
N PRO A 19 3.43 20.25 -2.64
CA PRO A 19 2.60 19.24 -3.30
C PRO A 19 3.39 17.96 -3.57
N ILE A 20 2.74 16.82 -3.40
CA ILE A 20 3.31 15.50 -3.65
C ILE A 20 2.50 14.74 -4.71
N LYS A 21 3.16 13.77 -5.34
CA LYS A 21 2.55 12.85 -6.30
C LYS A 21 3.20 11.48 -6.19
N THR A 22 2.45 10.45 -6.58
CA THR A 22 2.98 9.09 -6.63
C THR A 22 4.11 8.95 -7.66
N SER A 23 4.91 7.90 -7.53
CA SER A 23 5.97 7.58 -8.48
C SER A 23 5.43 7.28 -9.89
N PRO A 24 6.23 7.46 -10.95
CA PRO A 24 5.87 7.09 -12.31
C PRO A 24 6.18 5.60 -12.64
N GLN A 25 6.58 4.79 -11.65
CA GLN A 25 6.97 3.40 -11.88
C GLN A 25 5.81 2.60 -12.48
N ASN A 26 6.04 1.95 -13.61
CA ASN A 26 5.01 1.22 -14.34
C ASN A 26 5.32 -0.28 -14.50
N GLU A 27 6.45 -0.76 -13.98
CA GLU A 27 6.83 -2.17 -14.02
C GLU A 27 6.93 -2.74 -12.60
N LEU A 28 6.11 -3.75 -12.28
CA LEU A 28 6.09 -4.36 -10.95
C LEU A 28 7.46 -4.92 -10.54
N VAL A 29 8.20 -5.51 -11.47
CA VAL A 29 9.54 -6.09 -11.21
C VAL A 29 10.57 -5.03 -10.81
N LYS A 30 10.32 -3.75 -11.09
CA LYS A 30 11.18 -2.62 -10.69
C LYS A 30 10.66 -1.87 -9.46
N ALA A 31 9.46 -2.21 -9.00
CA ALA A 31 8.75 -1.50 -7.93
C ALA A 31 9.30 -1.82 -6.54
N LEU A 32 9.29 -0.82 -5.66
CA LEU A 32 9.52 -0.93 -4.23
C LEU A 32 8.17 -1.10 -3.52
N MET A 33 7.93 -2.27 -2.95
CA MET A 33 6.73 -2.56 -2.18
C MET A 33 7.01 -2.54 -0.69
N VAL A 34 6.00 -2.15 0.09
CA VAL A 34 5.99 -2.33 1.54
C VAL A 34 4.80 -3.17 1.98
N THR A 35 5.01 -4.02 2.97
CA THR A 35 3.98 -4.85 3.59
C THR A 35 4.40 -5.22 5.01
N GLU A 36 3.53 -5.86 5.78
CA GLU A 36 3.80 -6.27 7.16
C GLU A 36 3.37 -7.72 7.40
N VAL A 37 3.99 -8.39 8.38
CA VAL A 37 3.62 -9.76 8.80
C VAL A 37 2.53 -9.74 9.89
N GLY A 38 1.98 -8.55 10.19
CA GLY A 38 0.96 -8.35 11.21
C GLY A 38 1.41 -8.71 12.63
N THR A 39 0.46 -8.63 13.57
CA THR A 39 0.69 -8.92 14.99
C THR A 39 0.07 -10.25 15.44
N LYS A 40 -0.90 -10.79 14.68
CA LYS A 40 -1.47 -12.12 14.94
C LYS A 40 -0.42 -13.20 14.74
N ARG A 41 -0.31 -14.13 15.70
CA ARG A 41 0.73 -15.17 15.76
C ARG A 41 0.19 -16.59 15.68
N ASP A 42 -1.08 -16.78 15.31
CA ASP A 42 -1.57 -18.10 14.98
C ASP A 42 -0.94 -18.61 13.67
N LYS A 43 -0.73 -19.93 13.61
CA LYS A 43 0.00 -20.56 12.50
C LYS A 43 -0.67 -20.30 11.14
N SER A 44 -2.00 -20.40 11.07
CA SER A 44 -2.74 -20.19 9.82
C SER A 44 -2.49 -18.79 9.25
N THR A 45 -2.61 -17.76 10.09
CA THR A 45 -2.39 -16.36 9.66
C THR A 45 -0.94 -16.11 9.23
N LEU A 46 0.03 -16.71 9.93
CA LEU A 46 1.44 -16.60 9.57
C LEU A 46 1.76 -17.33 8.26
N ASP A 47 1.25 -18.53 8.07
CA ASP A 47 1.43 -19.31 6.84
C ASP A 47 0.82 -18.54 5.66
N ASP A 48 -0.41 -18.04 5.80
CA ASP A 48 -1.08 -17.23 4.78
C ASP A 48 -0.27 -15.98 4.39
N THR A 49 0.26 -15.27 5.39
CA THR A 49 1.00 -14.02 5.18
C THR A 49 2.36 -14.26 4.55
N THR A 50 3.11 -15.23 5.07
CA THR A 50 4.43 -15.58 4.53
C THR A 50 4.33 -16.21 3.15
N ASN A 51 3.29 -17.00 2.86
CA ASN A 51 3.03 -17.52 1.52
C ASN A 51 2.75 -16.40 0.52
N ARG A 52 1.94 -15.39 0.86
CA ARG A 52 1.73 -14.20 0.01
C ARG A 52 3.03 -13.45 -0.26
N ILE A 53 3.84 -13.20 0.77
CA ILE A 53 5.14 -12.53 0.63
C ILE A 53 6.05 -13.34 -0.30
N ASN A 54 6.18 -14.64 -0.07
CA ASN A 54 7.02 -15.53 -0.87
C ASN A 54 6.62 -15.53 -2.35
N LYS A 55 5.32 -15.52 -2.64
CA LYS A 55 4.78 -15.42 -4.02
C LYS A 55 5.19 -14.12 -4.72
N LEU A 56 5.37 -13.03 -3.98
CA LEU A 56 5.70 -11.71 -4.53
C LEU A 56 7.21 -11.48 -4.64
N LEU A 57 8.05 -12.17 -3.86
CA LEU A 57 9.50 -11.94 -3.82
C LEU A 57 10.19 -12.03 -5.20
N PHE A 58 9.71 -12.87 -6.10
CA PHE A 58 10.27 -13.03 -7.45
C PHE A 58 9.63 -12.11 -8.49
N LYS A 59 8.56 -11.39 -8.14
CA LYS A 59 7.77 -10.54 -9.06
C LYS A 59 8.00 -9.05 -8.82
N ILE A 60 8.73 -8.68 -7.76
CA ILE A 60 8.99 -7.31 -7.34
C ILE A 60 10.48 -7.06 -7.10
N ARG A 61 10.94 -5.80 -7.21
CA ARG A 61 12.35 -5.48 -7.00
C ARG A 61 12.79 -5.74 -5.58
N SER A 62 12.00 -5.28 -4.61
CA SER A 62 12.26 -5.54 -3.19
C SER A 62 11.04 -5.22 -2.33
N ILE A 63 11.04 -5.81 -1.14
CA ILE A 63 10.01 -5.60 -0.11
C ILE A 63 10.63 -4.83 1.07
N ARG A 64 9.86 -3.93 1.67
CA ARG A 64 10.14 -3.27 2.95
C ARG A 64 9.08 -3.65 3.98
N MET A 65 9.45 -3.49 5.24
CA MET A 65 8.56 -3.61 6.40
C MET A 65 8.93 -2.45 7.33
N CYS A 66 8.05 -1.47 7.44
CA CYS A 66 8.31 -0.19 8.09
C CYS A 66 7.49 0.00 9.38
N GLY A 67 6.54 -0.89 9.66
CA GLY A 67 5.78 -0.95 10.92
C GLY A 67 4.65 0.06 11.05
N SER A 68 4.29 0.82 10.00
CA SER A 68 3.20 1.79 10.04
C SER A 68 2.48 1.88 8.69
N LEU A 69 1.23 1.40 8.65
CA LEU A 69 0.40 1.43 7.45
C LEU A 69 0.13 2.85 6.96
N ALA A 70 -0.17 3.78 7.88
CA ALA A 70 -0.38 5.19 7.54
C ALA A 70 0.86 5.80 6.86
N LEU A 71 2.06 5.54 7.39
CA LEU A 71 3.32 6.03 6.79
C LEU A 71 3.64 5.31 5.48
N ASN A 72 3.29 4.03 5.36
CA ASN A 72 3.44 3.27 4.12
C ASN A 72 2.63 3.92 2.98
N MET A 73 1.36 4.27 3.24
CA MET A 73 0.51 4.97 2.28
C MET A 73 1.06 6.36 1.93
N CYS A 74 1.52 7.12 2.92
CA CYS A 74 2.18 8.41 2.70
C CYS A 74 3.47 8.27 1.88
N GLY A 75 4.23 7.19 2.08
CA GLY A 75 5.42 6.86 1.30
C GLY A 75 5.10 6.58 -0.16
N VAL A 76 3.97 5.93 -0.44
CA VAL A 76 3.46 5.77 -1.81
C VAL A 76 3.01 7.12 -2.38
N ALA A 77 2.27 7.90 -1.59
CA ALA A 77 1.74 9.20 -1.98
C ALA A 77 2.84 10.22 -2.39
N CYS A 78 4.02 10.14 -1.77
CA CYS A 78 5.17 10.98 -2.13
C CYS A 78 6.21 10.29 -3.03
N GLY A 79 5.89 9.12 -3.57
CA GLY A 79 6.72 8.41 -4.54
C GLY A 79 8.02 7.80 -3.99
N ARG A 80 8.15 7.68 -2.66
CA ARG A 80 9.26 6.95 -2.03
C ARG A 80 9.09 5.43 -2.13
N LEU A 81 7.83 5.00 -2.18
CA LEU A 81 7.40 3.64 -2.40
C LEU A 81 6.46 3.63 -3.60
N ASP A 82 6.31 2.47 -4.23
CA ASP A 82 5.48 2.32 -5.42
C ASP A 82 4.14 1.63 -5.10
N LEU A 83 4.16 0.76 -4.10
CA LEU A 83 3.05 -0.11 -3.70
C LEU A 83 3.11 -0.40 -2.19
N CYS A 84 1.96 -0.44 -1.55
CA CYS A 84 1.79 -0.97 -0.20
C CYS A 84 0.61 -1.94 -0.18
N TYR A 85 0.67 -2.96 0.67
CA TYR A 85 -0.52 -3.75 1.00
C TYR A 85 -0.43 -4.30 2.43
N GLU A 86 -1.59 -4.39 3.09
CA GLU A 86 -1.72 -4.98 4.41
C GLU A 86 -3.08 -5.65 4.58
N ILE A 87 -3.10 -6.78 5.28
CA ILE A 87 -4.29 -7.56 5.61
C ILE A 87 -4.26 -7.83 7.11
N GLY A 88 -5.37 -7.53 7.79
CA GLY A 88 -5.52 -7.72 9.23
C GLY A 88 -4.98 -6.57 10.09
N PHE A 89 -4.95 -5.34 9.57
CA PHE A 89 -4.58 -4.14 10.36
C PHE A 89 -5.63 -3.82 11.44
N GLY A 90 -5.24 -3.04 12.46
CA GLY A 90 -5.98 -2.90 13.72
C GLY A 90 -7.36 -2.29 13.57
N GLY A 91 -7.51 -1.29 12.70
CA GLY A 91 -8.82 -0.70 12.42
C GLY A 91 -8.80 0.40 11.35
N PRO A 92 -9.96 1.01 11.07
CA PRO A 92 -10.10 1.99 10.00
C PRO A 92 -9.22 3.24 10.19
N TRP A 93 -8.85 3.57 11.43
CA TRP A 93 -7.96 4.69 11.75
C TRP A 93 -6.54 4.52 11.17
N ASP A 94 -6.08 3.29 10.94
CA ASP A 94 -4.75 3.01 10.37
C ASP A 94 -4.65 3.41 8.89
N VAL A 95 -5.79 3.51 8.20
CA VAL A 95 -5.84 3.73 6.74
C VAL A 95 -6.64 4.97 6.34
N ALA A 96 -7.58 5.47 7.15
CA ALA A 96 -8.51 6.52 6.73
C ALA A 96 -7.79 7.79 6.22
N ALA A 97 -6.81 8.29 6.97
CA ALA A 97 -6.03 9.46 6.58
C ALA A 97 -5.12 9.17 5.38
N GLY A 98 -4.37 8.05 5.43
CA GLY A 98 -3.47 7.65 4.36
C GLY A 98 -4.18 7.40 3.03
N ALA A 99 -5.41 6.89 3.07
CA ALA A 99 -6.23 6.64 1.89
C ALA A 99 -6.61 7.94 1.17
N LEU A 100 -7.00 8.96 1.92
CA LEU A 100 -7.28 10.27 1.32
C LEU A 100 -5.99 10.89 0.75
N ILE A 101 -4.90 10.86 1.51
CA ILE A 101 -3.61 11.40 1.08
C ILE A 101 -3.13 10.73 -0.21
N LEU A 102 -3.20 9.40 -0.29
CA LEU A 102 -2.78 8.66 -1.47
C LEU A 102 -3.66 8.97 -2.69
N LYS A 103 -4.99 9.02 -2.51
CA LYS A 103 -5.92 9.38 -3.60
C LYS A 103 -5.65 10.79 -4.13
N GLU A 104 -5.48 11.76 -3.25
CA GLU A 104 -5.20 13.15 -3.63
C GLU A 104 -3.80 13.34 -4.24
N ALA A 105 -2.87 12.41 -4.01
CA ALA A 105 -1.57 12.37 -4.67
C ALA A 105 -1.60 11.70 -6.06
N GLY A 106 -2.79 11.28 -6.55
CA GLY A 106 -2.96 10.59 -7.83
C GLY A 106 -2.77 9.06 -7.76
N GLY A 107 -2.73 8.50 -6.55
CA GLY A 107 -2.65 7.06 -6.33
C GLY A 107 -4.02 6.39 -6.24
N PHE A 108 -3.98 5.06 -6.16
CA PHE A 108 -5.15 4.21 -6.03
C PHE A 108 -5.14 3.54 -4.66
N VAL A 109 -6.33 3.33 -4.11
CA VAL A 109 -6.57 2.53 -2.90
C VAL A 109 -7.64 1.51 -3.24
N PHE A 110 -7.36 0.24 -3.00
CA PHE A 110 -8.19 -0.89 -3.45
C PHE A 110 -8.04 -2.09 -2.52
N ASP A 111 -8.89 -3.10 -2.68
CA ASP A 111 -8.72 -4.37 -1.96
C ASP A 111 -7.66 -5.24 -2.64
N PRO A 112 -6.75 -5.92 -1.90
CA PRO A 112 -5.76 -6.81 -2.49
C PRO A 112 -6.34 -7.93 -3.38
N SER A 113 -7.60 -8.32 -3.18
CA SER A 113 -8.31 -9.29 -4.03
C SER A 113 -8.78 -8.72 -5.39
N GLY A 114 -8.74 -7.40 -5.55
CA GLY A 114 -9.19 -6.68 -6.74
C GLY A 114 -10.50 -5.92 -6.57
N ASP A 115 -11.23 -6.17 -5.48
CA ASP A 115 -12.47 -5.48 -5.15
C ASP A 115 -12.27 -3.98 -4.81
N GLU A 116 -13.38 -3.27 -4.65
CA GLU A 116 -13.37 -1.89 -4.15
C GLU A 116 -12.85 -1.83 -2.71
N PHE A 117 -12.16 -0.74 -2.40
CA PHE A 117 -11.65 -0.51 -1.05
C PHE A 117 -12.80 -0.29 -0.05
N ASP A 118 -12.93 -1.22 0.89
CA ASP A 118 -13.77 -1.07 2.08
C ASP A 118 -12.90 -0.75 3.30
N LEU A 119 -13.15 0.42 3.88
CA LEU A 119 -12.49 0.92 5.08
C LEU A 119 -12.63 -0.03 6.29
N MET A 120 -13.70 -0.82 6.33
CA MET A 120 -14.03 -1.72 7.43
C MET A 120 -13.53 -3.16 7.24
N ALA A 121 -13.08 -3.53 6.04
CA ALA A 121 -12.69 -4.90 5.73
C ALA A 121 -11.34 -5.34 6.34
N GLN A 122 -10.56 -4.40 6.88
CA GLN A 122 -9.20 -4.63 7.38
C GLN A 122 -8.25 -5.22 6.31
N ARG A 123 -8.47 -4.90 5.04
CA ARG A 123 -7.66 -5.31 3.89
C ARG A 123 -7.50 -4.10 2.99
N MET A 124 -6.26 -3.80 2.60
CA MET A 124 -6.00 -2.64 1.76
C MET A 124 -4.71 -2.83 0.97
N ALA A 125 -4.74 -2.41 -0.29
CA ALA A 125 -3.57 -2.14 -1.09
C ALA A 125 -3.64 -0.70 -1.62
N GLY A 126 -2.47 -0.08 -1.76
CA GLY A 126 -2.32 1.26 -2.28
C GLY A 126 -1.15 1.35 -3.23
N SER A 127 -1.33 1.92 -4.41
CA SER A 127 -0.28 2.02 -5.43
C SER A 127 -0.31 3.36 -6.15
N ASN A 128 0.70 3.62 -6.96
CA ASN A 128 0.57 4.59 -8.05
C ASN A 128 -0.47 4.16 -9.10
N GLY A 129 -0.67 4.98 -10.13
CA GLY A 129 -1.67 4.74 -11.19
C GLY A 129 -1.39 3.59 -12.17
N HIS A 130 -0.28 2.86 -12.04
CA HIS A 130 0.15 1.85 -13.03
C HIS A 130 0.23 0.43 -12.49
N LEU A 131 0.37 0.27 -11.16
CA LEU A 131 0.74 -1.01 -10.57
C LEU A 131 -0.43 -1.82 -9.99
N LYS A 132 -1.63 -1.24 -9.88
CA LYS A 132 -2.82 -1.91 -9.32
C LYS A 132 -3.07 -3.27 -9.96
N ASP A 133 -3.28 -3.30 -11.27
CA ASP A 133 -3.68 -4.53 -11.97
C ASP A 133 -2.55 -5.56 -12.03
N GLN A 134 -1.30 -5.10 -12.18
CA GLN A 134 -0.13 -5.96 -12.14
C GLN A 134 0.02 -6.63 -10.77
N PHE A 135 -0.23 -5.90 -9.69
CA PHE A 135 -0.17 -6.43 -8.32
C PHE A 135 -1.28 -7.46 -8.07
N ILE A 136 -2.53 -7.14 -8.42
CA ILE A 136 -3.67 -8.07 -8.25
C ILE A 136 -3.39 -9.38 -8.98
N LYS A 137 -2.95 -9.29 -10.24
CA LYS A 137 -2.54 -10.45 -11.03
C LYS A 137 -1.39 -11.21 -10.38
N ALA A 138 -0.34 -10.51 -9.94
CA ALA A 138 0.82 -11.14 -9.30
C ALA A 138 0.45 -11.91 -8.02
N LEU A 139 -0.52 -11.41 -7.25
CA LEU A 139 -1.03 -12.03 -6.04
C LEU A 139 -1.98 -13.21 -6.34
N GLY A 140 -2.80 -13.10 -7.39
CA GLY A 140 -3.79 -14.11 -7.81
C GLY A 140 -3.26 -15.29 -8.64
N ASP A 141 -2.25 -15.08 -9.50
CA ASP A 141 -1.65 -16.07 -10.42
C ASP A 141 -0.88 -17.23 -9.73
N ALA A 142 -1.16 -17.52 -8.48
CA ALA A 142 -0.50 -18.57 -7.71
C ALA A 142 -1.53 -19.53 -7.11
N SER A 143 -2.40 -20.02 -7.99
CA SER A 143 -3.32 -21.15 -7.80
C SER A 143 -2.68 -22.42 -8.34
#